data_AF-A0A3D5AVD5-F1
#
_entry.id   AF-A0A3D5AVD5-F1
#
_cell.length_a   1.000
_cell.length_b   1.000
_cell.length_c   1.000
_cell.angle_alpha   90.00
_cell.angle_beta   90.00
_cell.angle_gamma   90.00
#
_symmetry.space_group_name_H-M   'P 1'
#
loop_
_entity.id
_entity.type
_entity.pdbx_description
1 polymer ?
#
loop_
_entity_poly.entity_id
_entity_poly.type
_entity_poly.pdbx_seq_one_letter_code
_entity_poly.pdbx_strand_id
1 'polypeptide(L)'
;KGIEAIVMTASGCGVHVKDYGHLLRDDPDYAAKAARVATLTRDLGEVLMQEDLAVLRVSTRPGQRIAFQAPCTLQHGQKLGGVVEGLLRDLGFTLVPVAESHLCCGSAGT
;
A
#
# COMPACT_ATOMS: atom_id res chain seq x y z
N LYS A 1 14.06 11.47 -19.90
CA LYS A 1 13.84 11.36 -18.44
C LYS A 1 13.09 10.06 -18.17
N GLY A 2 13.42 9.33 -17.11
CA GLY A 2 12.75 8.07 -16.74
C GLY A 2 11.67 8.29 -15.67
N ILE A 3 11.21 7.21 -15.04
CA ILE A 3 10.29 7.24 -13.89
C ILE A 3 11.04 7.47 -12.56
N GLU A 4 10.34 7.99 -11.56
CA GLU A 4 10.85 8.21 -10.20
C GLU A 4 10.28 7.24 -9.14
N ALA A 5 9.18 6.55 -9.45
CA ALA A 5 8.58 5.54 -8.58
C ALA A 5 7.80 4.50 -9.40
N ILE A 6 7.66 3.30 -8.84
CA ILE A 6 6.75 2.25 -9.29
C ILE A 6 5.65 2.14 -8.24
N VAL A 7 4.45 2.61 -8.56
CA VAL A 7 3.32 2.59 -7.61
C VAL A 7 2.63 1.23 -7.67
N MET A 8 2.65 0.52 -6.55
CA MET A 8 2.02 -0.78 -6.41
C MET A 8 0.72 -0.64 -5.61
N THR A 9 -0.40 -0.94 -6.26
CA THR A 9 -1.74 -0.88 -5.64
C THR A 9 -2.17 -2.23 -5.05
N ALA A 10 -1.47 -3.32 -5.38
CA ALA A 10 -1.69 -4.64 -4.82
C ALA A 10 -0.64 -4.93 -3.75
N SER A 11 -1.04 -4.90 -2.48
CA SER A 11 -0.11 -5.00 -1.35
C SER A 11 0.69 -6.31 -1.34
N GLY A 12 0.12 -7.42 -1.81
CA GLY A 12 0.84 -8.70 -1.94
C GLY A 12 1.97 -8.66 -2.97
N CYS A 13 1.72 -8.07 -4.14
CA CYS A 13 2.77 -7.80 -5.14
C CYS A 13 3.80 -6.82 -4.57
N GLY A 14 3.37 -5.83 -3.78
CA GLY A 14 4.24 -4.84 -3.15
C GLY A 14 5.27 -5.48 -2.22
N VAL A 15 4.85 -6.40 -1.35
CA VAL A 15 5.78 -7.17 -0.50
C VAL A 15 6.82 -7.88 -1.36
N HIS A 16 6.37 -8.61 -2.39
CA HIS A 16 7.25 -9.44 -3.20
C HIS A 16 8.25 -8.61 -4.02
N VAL A 17 7.79 -7.55 -4.69
CA VAL A 17 8.64 -6.70 -5.53
C VAL A 17 9.63 -5.89 -4.68
N LYS A 18 9.23 -5.43 -3.49
CA LYS A 18 10.16 -4.79 -2.53
C LYS A 18 11.25 -5.75 -2.03
N ASP A 19 11.00 -7.06 -2.05
CA ASP A 19 11.97 -8.08 -1.63
C ASP A 19 12.91 -8.52 -2.76
N TYR A 20 12.68 -8.12 -4.01
CA TYR A 20 13.53 -8.48 -5.15
C TYR A 20 15.02 -8.18 -4.93
N GLY A 21 15.34 -7.04 -4.30
CA GLY A 21 16.72 -6.68 -4.00
C GLY A 21 17.42 -7.70 -3.10
N HIS A 22 16.68 -8.34 -2.18
CA HIS A 22 17.20 -9.43 -1.35
C HIS A 22 17.22 -10.75 -2.11
N LEU A 23 16.12 -11.10 -2.79
CA LEU A 23 15.93 -12.40 -3.46
C LEU A 23 16.90 -12.62 -4.62
N LEU A 24 17.25 -11.56 -5.36
CA LEU A 24 18.09 -11.63 -6.56
C LEU A 24 19.49 -11.05 -6.33
N ARG A 25 19.91 -10.84 -5.08
CA ARG A 25 21.20 -10.19 -4.74
C ARG A 25 22.43 -10.93 -5.30
N ASP A 26 22.30 -12.25 -5.47
CA ASP A 26 23.39 -13.13 -5.92
C ASP A 26 23.31 -13.44 -7.43
N ASP A 27 22.32 -12.88 -8.14
CA ASP A 27 22.14 -13.06 -9.59
C ASP A 27 22.97 -12.00 -10.35
N PRO A 28 24.00 -12.38 -11.13
CA PRO A 28 24.86 -11.41 -11.82
C PRO A 28 24.14 -10.58 -12.88
N ASP A 29 23.06 -11.11 -13.48
CA ASP A 29 22.31 -10.45 -14.55
C ASP A 29 21.21 -9.53 -14.02
N TYR A 30 20.73 -9.80 -12.79
CA TYR A 30 19.55 -9.14 -12.23
C TYR A 30 19.77 -8.39 -10.92
N ALA A 31 20.83 -8.62 -10.15
CA ALA A 31 21.02 -8.00 -8.82
C ALA A 31 20.84 -6.47 -8.85
N ALA A 32 21.52 -5.78 -9.78
CA ALA A 32 21.42 -4.33 -9.91
C ALA A 32 20.03 -3.85 -10.34
N LYS A 33 19.36 -4.59 -11.24
CA LYS A 33 18.01 -4.26 -11.72
C LYS A 33 16.99 -4.46 -10.60
N ALA A 34 17.09 -5.56 -9.87
CA ALA A 34 16.23 -5.94 -8.76
C ALA A 34 16.33 -4.94 -7.62
N ALA A 35 17.55 -4.56 -7.22
CA ALA A 35 17.76 -3.53 -6.20
C ALA A 35 17.12 -2.19 -6.60
N ARG A 36 17.27 -1.77 -7.87
CA ARG A 36 16.66 -0.54 -8.38
C ARG A 36 15.13 -0.63 -8.36
N VAL A 37 14.55 -1.71 -8.86
CA VAL A 37 13.08 -1.90 -8.88
C VAL A 37 12.52 -1.93 -7.45
N ALA A 38 13.13 -2.69 -6.55
CA ALA A 38 12.74 -2.76 -5.15
C ALA A 38 12.77 -1.38 -4.48
N THR A 39 13.84 -0.61 -4.70
CA THR A 39 14.00 0.74 -4.13
C THR A 39 12.96 1.74 -4.65
N LEU A 40 12.59 1.64 -5.94
CA LEU A 40 11.61 2.53 -6.56
C LEU A 40 10.15 2.13 -6.26
N THR A 41 9.91 0.92 -5.76
CA THR A 41 8.55 0.43 -5.51
C THR A 41 7.97 1.04 -4.24
N ARG A 42 6.81 1.68 -4.39
CA ARG A 42 6.05 2.32 -3.30
C ARG A 42 4.62 1.80 -3.30
N ASP A 43 4.07 1.61 -2.12
CA ASP A 43 2.62 1.45 -1.95
C ASP A 43 1.93 2.78 -2.29
N LEU A 44 0.71 2.72 -2.84
CA LEU A 44 -0.06 3.92 -3.12
C LEU A 44 -0.25 4.79 -1.87
N GLY A 45 -0.44 4.18 -0.69
CA GLY A 45 -0.57 4.91 0.56
C GLY A 45 0.66 5.73 0.91
N GLU A 46 1.87 5.19 0.69
CA GLU A 46 3.13 5.92 0.92
C GLU A 46 3.24 7.16 0.03
N VAL A 47 2.79 7.06 -1.23
CA VAL A 47 2.78 8.18 -2.16
C VAL A 47 1.78 9.24 -1.72
N LEU A 48 0.52 8.85 -1.48
CA LEU A 48 -0.55 9.79 -1.14
C LEU A 48 -0.31 10.53 0.18
N MET A 49 0.39 9.92 1.15
CA MET A 49 0.78 10.58 2.39
C MET A 49 1.73 11.76 2.21
N GLN A 50 2.42 11.86 1.07
CA GLN A 50 3.35 12.96 0.78
C GLN A 50 2.70 14.08 -0.05
N GLU A 51 1.45 13.91 -0.48
CA GLU A 51 0.75 14.82 -1.37
C GLU A 51 -0.30 15.67 -0.64
N ASP A 52 -0.59 16.87 -1.16
CA ASP A 52 -1.74 17.65 -0.70
C ASP A 52 -3.03 17.08 -1.32
N LEU A 53 -3.76 16.29 -0.53
CA LEU A 53 -5.00 15.65 -0.98
C LEU A 53 -6.20 16.59 -1.02
N ALA A 54 -6.12 17.82 -0.49
CA ALA A 54 -7.21 18.79 -0.56
C ALA A 54 -7.59 19.13 -2.01
N VAL A 55 -6.62 19.02 -2.94
CA VAL A 55 -6.80 19.24 -4.37
C VAL A 55 -7.83 18.29 -5.01
N LEU A 56 -8.04 17.11 -4.41
CA LEU A 56 -9.00 16.11 -4.90
C LEU A 56 -10.45 16.56 -4.72
N ARG A 57 -10.73 17.54 -3.84
CA ARG A 57 -12.07 18.08 -3.55
C ARG A 57 -13.10 16.96 -3.32
N VAL A 58 -12.71 15.96 -2.55
CA VAL A 58 -13.55 14.78 -2.28
C VAL A 58 -14.82 15.26 -1.55
N SER A 59 -15.98 15.05 -2.20
CA SER A 59 -17.27 15.31 -1.59
C SER A 59 -17.77 14.03 -0.92
N THR A 60 -17.71 13.96 0.40
CA THR A 60 -18.34 12.88 1.15
C THR A 60 -19.84 13.15 1.30
N ARG A 61 -20.66 12.09 1.26
CA ARG A 61 -22.10 12.24 1.53
C ARG A 61 -22.32 12.29 3.05
N PRO A 62 -23.19 13.17 3.57
CA PRO A 62 -23.57 13.17 4.97
C PRO A 62 -24.03 11.77 5.40
N GLY A 63 -23.44 11.24 6.47
CA GLY A 63 -23.75 9.90 6.98
C GLY A 63 -23.13 8.73 6.21
N GLN A 64 -22.26 8.96 5.22
CA GLN A 64 -21.55 7.90 4.53
C GLN A 64 -20.51 7.24 5.46
N ARG A 65 -20.71 5.96 5.74
CA ARG A 65 -19.85 5.14 6.60
C ARG A 65 -19.04 4.18 5.74
N ILE A 66 -17.74 4.06 6.01
CA ILE A 66 -16.83 3.16 5.29
C ILE A 66 -16.20 2.18 6.28
N ALA A 67 -16.26 0.89 5.97
CA ALA A 67 -15.45 -0.13 6.63
C ALA A 67 -14.24 -0.41 5.72
N PHE A 68 -13.03 -0.30 6.28
CA PHE A 68 -11.80 -0.65 5.57
C PHE A 68 -11.15 -1.84 6.26
N GLN A 69 -10.99 -2.93 5.53
CA GLN A 69 -10.24 -4.10 5.98
C GLN A 69 -8.86 -4.06 5.33
N ALA A 70 -7.84 -3.70 6.10
CA ALA A 70 -6.48 -3.65 5.61
C ALA A 70 -6.02 -5.06 5.19
N PRO A 71 -5.46 -5.26 3.98
CA PRO A 71 -4.91 -6.55 3.58
C PRO A 71 -3.83 -7.04 4.54
N CYS A 72 -3.79 -8.34 4.85
CA CYS A 72 -2.79 -8.89 5.76
C CYS A 72 -1.34 -8.64 5.29
N THR A 73 -1.11 -8.60 3.97
CA THR A 73 0.19 -8.27 3.37
C THR A 73 0.55 -6.79 3.51
N LEU A 74 -0.43 -5.89 3.57
CA LEU A 74 -0.19 -4.48 3.86
C LEU A 74 0.17 -4.29 5.35
N GLN A 75 -0.58 -4.94 6.23
CA GLN A 75 -0.39 -4.87 7.69
C GLN A 75 0.93 -5.50 8.14
N HIS A 76 1.20 -6.74 7.72
CA HIS A 76 2.32 -7.53 8.26
C HIS A 76 3.52 -7.58 7.33
N GLY A 77 3.28 -7.71 6.02
CA GLY A 77 4.33 -7.81 5.03
C GLY A 77 5.03 -6.47 4.78
N GLN A 78 4.24 -5.44 4.44
CA GLN A 78 4.77 -4.09 4.20
C GLN A 78 4.86 -3.24 5.47
N LYS A 79 4.19 -3.64 6.56
CA LYS A 79 4.13 -2.88 7.83
C LYS A 79 3.55 -1.48 7.68
N LEU A 80 2.55 -1.33 6.82
CA LEU A 80 1.85 -0.08 6.50
C LEU A 80 0.41 -0.06 7.05
N GLY A 81 0.14 -0.79 8.13
CA GLY A 81 -1.17 -0.78 8.79
C GLY A 81 -1.52 0.63 9.29
N GLY A 82 -2.78 1.05 9.10
CA GLY A 82 -3.27 2.36 9.53
C GLY A 82 -3.05 3.50 8.53
N VAL A 83 -2.21 3.33 7.51
CA VAL A 83 -1.92 4.36 6.49
C VAL A 83 -3.18 4.74 5.72
N VAL A 84 -3.87 3.74 5.16
CA VAL A 84 -5.06 3.99 4.33
C VAL A 84 -6.21 4.52 5.18
N GLU A 85 -6.35 4.03 6.42
CA GLU A 85 -7.33 4.53 7.37
C GLU A 85 -7.08 6.00 7.72
N GLY A 86 -5.82 6.42 7.89
CA GLY A 86 -5.45 7.82 8.06
C GLY A 86 -5.89 8.66 6.87
N LEU A 87 -5.49 8.26 5.66
CA LEU A 87 -5.83 8.95 4.41
C LEU A 87 -7.34 9.09 4.22
N LEU A 88 -8.12 8.05 4.50
CA LEU A 88 -9.58 8.10 4.40
C LEU A 88 -10.20 9.08 5.41
N ARG A 89 -9.67 9.17 6.64
CA ARG A 89 -10.13 10.16 7.63
C ARG A 89 -9.79 11.57 7.20
N ASP A 90 -8.58 11.80 6.68
CA ASP A 90 -8.13 13.12 6.21
C ASP A 90 -8.97 13.61 5.02
N LEU A 91 -9.46 12.69 4.19
CA LEU A 91 -10.42 12.96 3.11
C LEU A 91 -11.87 13.17 3.60
N GLY A 92 -12.12 13.13 4.90
CA GLY A 92 -13.42 13.42 5.51
C GLY A 92 -14.39 12.24 5.56
N PHE A 93 -13.92 11.00 5.39
CA PHE A 93 -14.76 9.81 5.53
C PHE A 93 -14.92 9.37 6.98
N THR A 94 -16.13 8.94 7.34
CA THR A 94 -16.40 8.29 8.64
C THR A 94 -16.07 6.81 8.55
N LEU A 95 -14.93 6.41 9.14
CA LEU A 95 -14.57 5.01 9.26
C LEU A 95 -15.32 4.31 10.40
N VAL A 96 -15.82 3.11 10.13
CA VAL A 96 -16.38 2.22 11.15
C VAL A 96 -15.37 1.13 11.49
N PRO A 97 -15.31 0.69 12.76
CA PRO A 97 -14.40 -0.38 13.15
C PRO A 97 -14.79 -1.68 12.46
N VAL A 98 -13.77 -2.40 11.97
CA VAL A 98 -13.93 -3.78 11.52
C VAL A 98 -13.58 -4.70 12.69
N ALA A 99 -14.50 -5.57 13.07
CA ALA A 99 -14.26 -6.56 14.11
C ALA A 99 -13.14 -7.52 13.66
N GLU A 100 -12.26 -7.87 14.59
CA GLU A 100 -11.10 -8.74 14.32
C GLU A 100 -10.29 -8.32 13.08
N SER A 101 -10.01 -7.02 12.92
CA SER A 101 -9.36 -6.43 11.73
C SER A 101 -7.98 -7.00 11.35
N HIS A 102 -7.37 -7.79 12.23
CA HIS A 102 -6.12 -8.53 11.97
C HIS A 102 -6.35 -9.81 11.15
N LEU A 103 -7.58 -10.32 11.07
CA LEU A 103 -7.89 -11.55 10.34
C LEU A 103 -7.72 -11.37 8.84
N CYS A 104 -7.23 -12.45 8.21
CA CYS A 104 -7.08 -12.53 6.77
C CYS A 104 -8.46 -12.59 6.09
N CYS A 105 -8.61 -11.94 4.93
CA CYS A 105 -9.81 -12.03 4.11
C CYS A 105 -9.99 -13.40 3.40
N GLY A 106 -8.97 -14.27 3.44
CA GLY A 106 -9.01 -15.62 2.86
C GLY A 106 -8.78 -15.69 1.35
N SER A 107 -8.40 -14.59 0.69
CA SER A 107 -8.30 -14.54 -0.78
C SER A 107 -7.02 -15.11 -1.40
N ALA A 108 -6.04 -15.54 -0.60
CA ALA A 108 -4.73 -16.03 -1.06
C ALA A 108 -4.39 -17.39 -0.44
N GLY A 109 -3.43 -18.11 -1.02
CA GLY A 109 -2.89 -19.36 -0.45
C GLY A 109 -3.65 -20.64 -0.81
N THR A 110 -4.18 -20.74 -2.03
CA THR A 110 -4.76 -21.97 -2.59
C THR A 110 -3.73 -23.06 -2.79
#